data_AF-A0A0Q9W059-F1
#
_entry.id   AF-A0A0Q9W059-F1
#
_cell.length_a   1.000
_cell.length_b   1.000
_cell.length_c   1.000
_cell.angle_alpha   90.00
_cell.angle_beta   90.00
_cell.angle_gamma   90.00
#
_symmetry.space_group_name_H-M   'P 1'
#
loop_
_entity.id
_entity.type
_entity.pdbx_description
1 polymer ?
#
loop_
_entity_poly.entity_id
_entity_poly.type
_entity_poly.pdbx_seq_one_letter_code
_entity_poly.pdbx_strand_id
1 'polypeptide(L)'
;MCYCPEDCFDDCCCSLWSKAYFFSIWTLIHGIIFTIAMLGYIAYLYAEDIFLYIGAGLLIIALVHLIAGILLLVGFLKNKRTMFLVGIILSSILPFVFVGLIYLPIIQVIFIIIACRYYKMKM
;
A
#
# COMPACT_ATOMS: atom_id res chain seq x y z
N MET A 1 1.10 12.48 -28.60
CA MET A 1 0.06 11.45 -28.33
C MET A 1 0.71 10.09 -28.45
N CYS A 2 0.95 9.40 -27.34
CA CYS A 2 1.43 8.02 -27.39
C CYS A 2 0.22 7.12 -27.61
N TYR A 3 0.19 6.43 -28.76
CA TYR A 3 -0.72 5.33 -29.03
C TYR A 3 -0.26 4.18 -28.12
N CYS A 4 -1.06 3.80 -27.11
CA CYS A 4 -0.68 2.75 -26.16
C CYS A 4 -1.32 1.41 -26.56
N PRO A 5 -0.60 0.49 -27.22
CA PRO A 5 -0.96 -0.93 -27.24
C PRO A 5 -0.79 -1.52 -25.81
N GLU A 6 -1.32 -2.72 -25.56
CA GLU A 6 -1.37 -3.34 -24.21
C GLU A 6 -0.02 -3.44 -23.46
N ASP A 7 1.09 -3.32 -24.18
CA ASP A 7 2.48 -3.29 -23.68
C ASP A 7 2.87 -1.96 -23.02
N CYS A 8 2.08 -0.90 -23.19
CA CYS A 8 2.33 0.41 -22.59
C CYS A 8 2.40 0.32 -21.05
N PHE A 9 1.56 -0.52 -20.44
CA PHE A 9 1.53 -0.60 -18.98
C PHE A 9 2.78 -1.24 -18.37
N ASP A 10 3.45 -2.13 -19.11
CA ASP A 10 4.64 -2.82 -18.63
C ASP A 10 5.89 -1.95 -18.80
N ASP A 11 6.05 -1.33 -19.97
CA ASP A 11 7.32 -0.70 -20.35
C ASP A 11 7.25 0.80 -20.66
N CYS A 12 6.06 1.44 -20.64
CA CYS A 12 6.00 2.89 -20.81
C CYS A 12 6.62 3.59 -19.59
N CYS A 13 7.61 4.46 -19.87
CA CYS A 13 8.40 5.29 -18.95
C CYS A 13 9.34 4.53 -18.00
N CYS A 14 8.87 3.46 -17.36
CA CYS A 14 9.63 2.68 -16.38
C CYS A 14 9.27 1.19 -16.51
N SER A 15 10.24 0.32 -16.23
CA SER A 15 10.00 -1.13 -16.21
C SER A 15 9.02 -1.53 -15.10
N LEU A 16 8.35 -2.66 -15.30
CA LEU A 16 7.45 -3.28 -14.33
C LEU A 16 8.14 -3.54 -12.98
N TRP A 17 9.45 -3.84 -13.00
CA TRP A 17 10.28 -3.99 -11.80
C TRP A 17 10.33 -2.70 -10.97
N SER A 18 10.64 -1.57 -11.61
CA SER A 18 10.71 -0.26 -10.93
C SER A 18 9.36 0.16 -10.38
N LYS A 19 8.27 -0.13 -11.11
CA LYS A 19 6.90 0.16 -10.67
C LYS A 19 6.49 -0.67 -9.44
N ALA A 20 6.82 -1.96 -9.42
CA ALA A 20 6.57 -2.84 -8.26
C ALA A 20 7.41 -2.47 -7.03
N TYR A 21 8.67 -2.07 -7.26
CA TYR A 21 9.53 -1.54 -6.20
C TYR A 21 8.95 -0.25 -5.61
N PHE A 22 8.56 0.69 -6.48
CA PHE A 22 7.93 1.94 -6.06
C PHE A 22 6.69 1.69 -5.22
N PHE A 23 5.80 0.77 -5.65
CA PHE A 23 4.61 0.42 -4.88
C PHE A 23 4.94 -0.10 -3.47
N SER A 24 5.97 -0.93 -3.36
CA SER A 24 6.43 -1.46 -2.07
C SER A 24 6.88 -0.33 -1.13
N ILE A 25 7.68 0.62 -1.65
CA ILE A 25 8.14 1.80 -0.91
C ILE A 25 6.99 2.75 -0.57
N TRP A 26 6.10 3.01 -1.52
CA TRP A 26 4.91 3.84 -1.34
C TRP A 26 4.03 3.34 -0.19
N THR A 27 3.73 2.04 -0.19
CA THR A 27 2.94 1.37 0.85
C THR A 27 3.63 1.47 2.21
N LEU A 28 4.94 1.22 2.25
CA LEU A 28 5.73 1.30 3.47
C LEU A 28 5.72 2.72 4.07
N ILE A 29 5.98 3.73 3.25
CA ILE A 29 6.00 5.14 3.69
C ILE A 29 4.63 5.57 4.21
N HIS A 30 3.55 5.26 3.48
CA HIS A 30 2.21 5.58 3.95
C HIS A 30 1.87 4.84 5.24
N GLY A 31 2.26 3.57 5.37
CA GLY A 31 2.12 2.81 6.62
C GLY A 31 2.79 3.51 7.80
N ILE A 32 4.01 4.02 7.62
CA ILE A 32 4.74 4.77 8.65
C ILE A 32 4.01 6.07 9.00
N ILE A 33 3.66 6.88 7.99
CA ILE A 33 2.99 8.17 8.18
C ILE A 33 1.68 7.99 8.95
N PHE A 34 0.82 7.05 8.52
CA PHE A 34 -0.46 6.80 9.17
C PHE A 34 -0.29 6.24 10.59
N THR A 35 0.70 5.38 10.82
CA THR A 35 0.97 4.86 12.17
C THR A 35 1.36 5.99 13.12
N ILE A 36 2.27 6.87 12.71
CA ILE A 36 2.67 8.03 13.52
C ILE A 36 1.49 8.98 13.76
N ALA A 37 0.70 9.27 12.72
CA ALA A 37 -0.47 10.12 12.83
C ALA A 37 -1.50 9.56 13.82
N MET A 38 -1.77 8.25 13.79
CA MET A 38 -2.73 7.61 14.70
C MET A 38 -2.21 7.54 16.13
N LEU A 39 -0.90 7.33 16.34
CA LEU A 39 -0.30 7.42 17.68
C LEU A 39 -0.43 8.84 18.26
N GLY A 40 -0.18 9.87 17.45
CA GLY A 40 -0.38 11.27 17.85
C GLY A 40 -1.84 11.59 18.16
N TYR A 41 -2.77 11.08 17.34
CA TYR A 41 -4.22 11.23 17.55
C TYR A 41 -4.68 10.62 18.89
N ILE A 42 -4.26 9.37 19.17
CA ILE A 42 -4.56 8.68 20.43
C ILE A 42 -3.98 9.44 21.62
N ALA A 43 -2.74 9.93 21.52
CA ALA A 43 -2.09 10.69 22.57
C ALA A 43 -2.82 12.02 22.87
N TYR A 44 -3.39 12.66 21.85
CA TYR A 44 -4.14 13.92 22.00
C TYR A 44 -5.53 13.72 22.62
N LEU A 45 -6.23 12.62 22.27
CA LEU A 45 -7.63 12.38 22.65
C LEU A 45 -7.80 11.37 23.79
N TYR A 46 -6.76 11.15 24.60
CA TYR A 46 -6.78 10.15 25.67
C TYR A 46 -7.94 10.33 26.68
N ALA A 47 -8.53 11.53 26.76
CA ALA A 47 -9.60 11.87 27.69
C ALA A 47 -11.03 11.51 27.21
N GLU A 48 -11.23 11.14 25.95
CA GLU A 48 -12.56 10.82 25.40
C GLU A 48 -12.65 9.37 24.90
N ASP A 49 -13.38 8.53 25.64
CA ASP A 49 -13.43 7.07 25.43
C ASP A 49 -13.79 6.65 23.99
N ILE A 50 -14.80 7.29 23.38
CA ILE A 50 -15.25 6.93 22.02
C ILE A 50 -14.14 7.19 20.99
N PHE A 51 -13.45 8.32 21.09
CA PHE A 51 -12.38 8.66 20.15
C PHE A 51 -11.14 7.79 20.35
N LEU A 52 -10.90 7.32 21.58
CA LEU A 52 -9.84 6.36 21.86
C LEU A 52 -10.07 5.04 21.12
N TYR A 53 -11.28 4.48 21.15
CA TYR A 53 -11.59 3.23 20.45
C TYR A 53 -11.47 3.37 18.92
N ILE A 54 -11.94 4.48 18.35
CA ILE A 54 -11.81 4.77 16.92
C ILE A 54 -10.33 4.89 16.55
N GLY A 55 -9.55 5.64 17.33
CA GLY A 55 -8.11 5.79 17.14
C GLY A 55 -7.37 4.46 17.18
N ALA A 56 -7.70 3.58 18.14
CA ALA A 56 -7.11 2.24 18.24
C ALA A 56 -7.44 1.38 17.01
N GLY A 57 -8.69 1.41 16.53
CA GLY A 57 -9.08 0.70 15.30
C GLY A 57 -8.31 1.19 14.06
N LEU A 58 -8.18 2.51 13.90
CA LEU A 58 -7.42 3.09 12.80
C LEU A 58 -5.91 2.81 12.91
N LEU A 59 -5.37 2.75 14.13
CA LEU A 59 -3.99 2.34 14.37
C LEU A 59 -3.75 0.90 13.92
N ILE A 60 -4.67 -0.03 14.23
CA ILE A 60 -4.57 -1.42 13.75
C ILE A 60 -4.53 -1.47 12.23
N ILE A 61 -5.39 -0.69 11.55
CA ILE A 61 -5.42 -0.61 10.08
C ILE A 61 -4.10 -0.04 9.54
N ALA A 62 -3.54 0.99 10.17
CA ALA A 62 -2.25 1.56 9.81
C ALA A 62 -1.10 0.55 9.97
N LEU A 63 -1.09 -0.21 11.07
CA LEU A 63 -0.11 -1.26 11.31
C LEU A 63 -0.23 -2.41 10.29
N VAL A 64 -1.44 -2.82 9.93
CA VAL A 64 -1.66 -3.81 8.87
C VAL A 64 -1.11 -3.31 7.52
N HIS A 65 -1.33 -2.05 7.19
CA HIS A 65 -0.80 -1.45 5.97
C HIS A 65 0.74 -1.33 6.00
N LEU A 66 1.32 -1.00 7.16
CA LEU A 66 2.77 -1.00 7.36
C LEU A 66 3.38 -2.39 7.17
N ILE A 67 2.77 -3.42 7.77
CA ILE A 67 3.17 -4.82 7.60
C ILE A 67 3.05 -5.22 6.12
N ALA A 68 2.00 -4.79 5.43
CA ALA A 68 1.85 -5.03 4.00
C ALA A 68 3.01 -4.45 3.18
N GLY A 69 3.44 -3.22 3.49
CA GLY A 69 4.61 -2.59 2.86
C GLY A 69 5.90 -3.38 3.10
N ILE A 70 6.11 -3.89 4.31
CA ILE A 70 7.25 -4.76 4.63
C ILE A 70 7.19 -6.07 3.84
N LEU A 71 6.03 -6.72 3.79
CA LEU A 71 5.83 -7.97 3.05
C LEU A 71 6.03 -7.80 1.54
N LEU A 72 5.53 -6.70 0.97
CA LEU A 72 5.77 -6.32 -0.42
C LEU A 72 7.26 -6.15 -0.69
N LEU A 73 7.95 -5.34 0.12
CA LEU A 73 9.37 -5.05 -0.08
C LEU A 73 10.25 -6.29 0.09
N VAL A 74 10.03 -7.07 1.16
CA VAL A 74 10.77 -8.32 1.39
C VAL A 74 10.45 -9.36 0.32
N GLY A 75 9.16 -9.51 -0.02
CA GLY A 75 8.70 -10.41 -1.08
C GLY A 75 9.37 -10.08 -2.41
N PHE A 76 9.46 -8.80 -2.75
CA PHE A 76 10.14 -8.28 -3.93
C PHE A 76 11.65 -8.56 -3.89
N LEU A 77 12.36 -8.11 -2.85
CA LEU A 77 13.82 -8.23 -2.75
C LEU A 77 14.31 -9.68 -2.64
N LYS A 78 13.50 -10.57 -2.03
CA LYS A 78 13.85 -11.99 -1.85
C LYS A 78 13.19 -12.90 -2.90
N ASN A 79 12.50 -12.33 -3.88
CA ASN A 79 11.71 -13.06 -4.88
C ASN A 79 10.77 -14.12 -4.26
N LYS A 80 10.09 -13.78 -3.17
CA LYS A 80 9.14 -14.64 -2.46
C LYS A 80 7.70 -14.29 -2.86
N ARG A 81 7.21 -15.00 -3.88
CA ARG A 81 5.83 -14.88 -4.43
C ARG A 81 4.76 -14.72 -3.35
N THR A 82 4.67 -15.67 -2.40
CA THR A 82 3.60 -15.66 -1.39
C THR A 82 3.62 -14.42 -0.51
N MET A 83 4.81 -13.96 -0.09
CA MET A 83 4.93 -12.74 0.72
C MET A 83 4.50 -11.51 -0.05
N PHE A 84 4.90 -11.42 -1.33
CA PHE A 84 4.50 -10.32 -2.19
C PHE A 84 2.97 -10.30 -2.39
N LEU A 85 2.36 -11.46 -2.69
CA LEU A 85 0.91 -11.57 -2.88
C LEU A 85 0.11 -11.20 -1.61
N VAL A 86 0.53 -11.70 -0.45
CA VAL A 86 -0.11 -11.33 0.83
C VAL A 86 0.03 -9.83 1.08
N GLY A 87 1.19 -9.25 0.77
CA GLY A 87 1.42 -7.81 0.83
C GLY A 87 0.46 -7.01 -0.06
N ILE A 88 0.22 -7.44 -1.31
CA ILE A 88 -0.76 -6.80 -2.20
C ILE A 88 -2.16 -6.77 -1.54
N ILE A 89 -2.62 -7.92 -1.03
CA ILE A 89 -3.95 -8.04 -0.42
C ILE A 89 -4.07 -7.13 0.80
N LEU A 90 -3.12 -7.21 1.74
CA LEU A 90 -3.17 -6.43 2.98
C LEU A 90 -3.02 -4.93 2.73
N SER A 91 -2.23 -4.52 1.73
CA SER A 91 -2.03 -3.10 1.40
C SER A 91 -3.33 -2.40 0.99
N SER A 92 -4.35 -3.14 0.56
CA SER A 92 -5.60 -2.57 0.06
C SER A 92 -6.51 -2.04 1.18
N ILE A 93 -6.37 -2.51 2.41
CA ILE A 93 -7.31 -2.20 3.50
C ILE A 93 -7.33 -0.69 3.80
N LEU A 94 -6.18 -0.07 4.04
CA LEU A 94 -6.11 1.34 4.43
C LEU A 94 -6.64 2.29 3.36
N PRO A 95 -6.22 2.21 2.07
CA PRO A 95 -6.74 3.10 1.02
C PRO A 95 -8.26 3.05 0.86
N PHE A 96 -8.89 1.90 1.08
CA PHE A 96 -10.34 1.75 1.01
C PHE A 96 -11.08 2.10 2.31
N VAL A 97 -10.39 2.15 3.45
CA VAL A 97 -10.97 2.68 4.70
C VAL A 97 -10.98 4.22 4.66
N PHE A 98 -9.94 4.83 4.10
CA PHE A 98 -9.80 6.29 3.98
C PHE A 98 -10.31 6.82 2.63
N VAL A 99 -11.52 6.42 2.18
CA VAL A 99 -12.10 6.85 0.88
C VAL A 99 -12.22 8.36 0.76
N GLY A 100 -12.40 9.08 1.88
CA GLY A 100 -12.40 10.54 1.90
C GLY A 100 -11.11 11.16 1.34
N LEU A 101 -9.99 10.43 1.40
CA LEU A 101 -8.75 10.76 0.71
C LEU A 101 -8.72 10.06 -0.65
N ILE A 102 -9.55 10.54 -1.58
CA ILE A 102 -9.82 9.92 -2.91
C ILE A 102 -8.55 9.56 -3.69
N TYR A 103 -7.44 10.28 -3.48
CA TYR A 103 -6.17 9.95 -4.12
C TYR A 103 -5.63 8.56 -3.73
N LEU A 104 -5.85 8.11 -2.49
CA LEU A 104 -5.38 6.81 -1.99
C LEU A 104 -5.97 5.62 -2.75
N PRO A 105 -7.31 5.45 -2.87
CA PRO A 105 -7.87 4.32 -3.58
C PRO A 105 -7.53 4.35 -5.09
N ILE A 106 -7.45 5.53 -5.72
CA ILE A 106 -7.07 5.65 -7.13
C ILE A 106 -5.64 5.11 -7.34
N ILE A 107 -4.69 5.59 -6.55
CA ILE A 107 -3.29 5.16 -6.63
C ILE A 107 -3.18 3.67 -6.29
N GLN A 108 -3.92 3.20 -5.29
CA GLN A 108 -3.92 1.80 -4.88
C GLN A 108 -4.40 0.87 -6.01
N VAL A 109 -5.47 1.22 -6.72
CA VAL A 109 -5.97 0.42 -7.86
C VAL A 109 -4.91 0.31 -8.96
N ILE A 110 -4.24 1.42 -9.29
CA ILE A 110 -3.16 1.43 -10.28
C ILE A 110 -2.03 0.49 -9.85
N PHE A 111 -1.61 0.57 -8.58
CA PHE A 111 -0.53 -0.28 -8.09
C PHE A 111 -0.90 -1.75 -7.93
N ILE A 112 -2.14 -2.08 -7.58
CA ILE A 112 -2.61 -3.47 -7.57
C ILE A 112 -2.49 -4.07 -8.98
N ILE A 113 -2.94 -3.35 -10.01
CA ILE A 113 -2.84 -3.82 -11.40
C ILE A 113 -1.37 -4.09 -11.78
N ILE A 114 -0.48 -3.13 -11.47
CA ILE A 114 0.97 -3.25 -11.71
C ILE A 114 1.55 -4.44 -10.94
N ALA A 115 1.23 -4.58 -9.66
CA ALA A 115 1.76 -5.62 -8.80
C ALA A 115 1.26 -7.02 -9.23
N CYS A 116 0.00 -7.13 -9.66
CA CYS A 116 -0.54 -8.37 -10.22
C CYS A 116 0.14 -8.74 -11.55
N ARG A 117 0.40 -7.78 -12.43
CA ARG A 117 1.18 -8.03 -13.67
C ARG A 117 2.61 -8.49 -13.33
N TYR A 118 3.28 -7.79 -12.41
CA TYR A 118 4.62 -8.16 -11.95
C TYR A 118 4.66 -9.58 -11.38
N TYR A 119 3.73 -9.90 -10.49
CA TYR A 119 3.60 -11.22 -9.88
C TYR A 119 3.41 -12.34 -10.92
N LYS A 120 2.61 -12.09 -11.97
CA LYS A 120 2.34 -13.09 -13.02
C LYS A 120 3.54 -13.28 -13.96
N MET A 121 4.25 -12.20 -14.29
CA MET A 121 5.22 -12.19 -15.38
C MET A 121 6.68 -12.35 -14.94
N LYS A 122 7.02 -11.96 -13.70
CA LYS A 122 8.42 -11.77 -13.27
C LYS A 122 8.78 -12.45 -11.95
N MET A 123 7.81 -12.76 -11.10
CA MET A 123 8.04 -13.59 -9.92
C MET A 123 7.79 -15.02 -10.26
#